data_AF-A0A9P7A3U8-F1
#
_entry.id   AF-A0A9P7A3U8-F1
#
_cell.length_a   1.000
_cell.length_b   1.000
_cell.length_c   1.000
_cell.angle_alpha   90.00
_cell.angle_beta   90.00
_cell.angle_gamma   90.00
#
_symmetry.space_group_name_H-M   'P 1'
#
loop_
_entity.id
_entity.type
_entity.pdbx_description
1 polymer ?
#
loop_
_entity_poly.entity_id
_entity_poly.type
_entity_poly.pdbx_seq_one_letter_code
_entity_poly.pdbx_strand_id
1 'polypeptide(L)'
;MASWQIRSWLSNNLRRVASCSVSTQAALPKNTCAAFSLIRSQPSQYIVASLAGRKYLLAPRDLLTVPHLKDVRVGDVLALQDIHEVGSRDYTLRGDPVISPSRVKVEATVVEHTKGKMEVVFKKKRRKGYQKTIKNKHPYTRLRIGSIEFPEP
;
A
#
# COMPACT_ATOMS: atom_id res chain seq x y z
N MET A 1 20.67 49.50 37.71
CA MET A 1 21.93 48.73 37.69
C MET A 1 21.93 47.81 38.90
N ALA A 2 21.62 46.54 38.71
CA ALA A 2 21.84 45.51 39.71
C ALA A 2 22.32 44.26 38.96
N SER A 3 23.64 44.09 38.96
CA SER A 3 24.28 42.79 38.80
C SER A 3 23.79 41.85 39.91
N TRP A 4 24.02 40.54 39.78
CA TRP A 4 24.54 39.67 40.84
C TRP A 4 24.22 38.20 40.50
N GLN A 5 25.23 37.58 39.90
CA GLN A 5 25.78 36.26 40.23
C GLN A 5 24.92 34.99 40.07
N ILE A 6 25.25 34.32 38.97
CA ILE A 6 25.45 32.88 38.76
C ILE A 6 25.55 32.04 40.04
N ARG A 7 24.67 31.03 40.14
CA ARG A 7 24.92 29.81 40.91
C ARG A 7 24.90 28.62 39.96
N SER A 8 26.09 28.22 39.51
CA SER A 8 26.35 26.91 38.93
C SER A 8 26.42 25.88 40.05
N TRP A 9 25.46 24.96 40.12
CA TRP A 9 25.54 23.80 40.99
C TRP A 9 25.28 22.53 40.17
N LEU A 10 26.37 21.80 39.93
CA LEU A 10 26.50 20.34 40.02
C LEU A 10 25.26 19.52 39.65
N SER A 11 25.30 18.85 38.51
CA SER A 11 25.87 17.50 38.43
C SER A 11 25.41 16.82 37.14
N ASN A 12 26.37 16.54 36.26
CA ASN A 12 26.22 15.47 35.28
C ASN A 12 25.93 14.19 36.04
N ASN A 13 24.75 13.60 35.84
CA ASN A 13 24.54 12.15 35.85
C ASN A 13 23.06 11.81 35.57
N LEU A 14 22.59 12.16 34.37
CA LEU A 14 21.44 11.47 33.80
C LEU A 14 21.97 10.23 33.09
N ARG A 15 21.91 9.11 33.83
CA ARG A 15 22.16 7.77 33.31
C ARG A 15 21.35 7.58 32.03
N ARG A 16 22.06 7.36 30.95
CA ARG A 16 21.52 6.88 29.68
C ARG A 16 20.88 5.51 29.94
N VAL A 17 19.57 5.46 30.19
CA VAL A 17 18.82 4.22 30.06
C VAL A 17 18.74 3.94 28.56
N ALA A 18 19.81 3.35 28.03
CA ALA A 18 19.72 2.68 26.75
C ALA A 18 18.80 1.49 26.97
N SER A 19 17.53 1.63 26.61
CA SER A 19 16.69 0.48 26.33
C SER A 19 17.40 -0.27 25.20
N CYS A 20 18.06 -1.37 25.52
CA CYS A 20 18.40 -2.37 24.53
C CYS A 20 17.07 -2.80 23.90
N SER A 21 16.71 -2.21 22.76
CA SER A 21 15.72 -2.85 21.90
C SER A 21 16.36 -4.18 21.52
N VAL A 22 15.84 -5.27 22.08
CA VAL A 22 16.13 -6.61 21.58
C VAL A 22 15.54 -6.63 20.18
N SER A 23 16.32 -6.15 19.21
CA SER A 23 16.10 -6.49 17.80
C SER A 23 16.44 -7.97 17.73
N THR A 24 15.47 -8.82 18.05
CA THR A 24 15.52 -10.23 17.67
C THR A 24 15.82 -10.23 16.19
N GLN A 25 17.03 -10.62 15.81
CA GLN A 25 17.39 -10.70 14.40
C GLN A 25 16.42 -11.70 13.76
N ALA A 26 15.58 -11.21 12.85
CA ALA A 26 14.63 -12.05 12.15
C ALA A 26 15.41 -13.15 11.42
N ALA A 27 15.09 -14.41 11.71
CA ALA A 27 15.79 -15.54 11.11
C ALA A 27 15.63 -15.50 9.58
N LEU A 28 16.73 -15.48 8.84
CA LEU A 28 16.68 -15.48 7.38
C LEU A 28 16.10 -16.81 6.88
N PRO A 29 15.08 -16.80 6.00
CA PRO A 29 14.53 -18.02 5.45
C PRO A 29 15.55 -18.70 4.54
N LYS A 30 15.74 -20.02 4.73
CA LYS A 30 16.64 -20.83 3.88
C LYS A 30 16.05 -21.10 2.49
N ASN A 31 14.73 -21.20 2.41
CA ASN A 31 13.96 -21.58 1.22
C ASN A 31 12.75 -20.65 1.03
N THR A 32 12.21 -20.58 -0.20
CA THR A 32 10.99 -19.81 -0.50
C THR A 32 9.76 -20.32 0.24
N CYS A 33 9.59 -21.65 0.35
CA CYS A 33 8.49 -22.23 1.13
C CYS A 33 8.57 -21.85 2.62
N ALA A 34 9.79 -21.81 3.19
CA ALA A 34 10.01 -21.35 4.56
C ALA A 34 9.72 -19.85 4.72
N ALA A 35 9.97 -19.04 3.70
CA ALA A 35 9.59 -17.63 3.72
C ALA A 35 8.07 -17.45 3.78
N PHE A 36 7.30 -18.21 3.00
CA PHE A 36 5.83 -18.17 3.04
C PHE A 36 5.27 -18.62 4.39
N SER A 37 5.84 -19.66 5.02
CA SER A 37 5.38 -20.09 6.35
C SER A 37 5.65 -19.05 7.43
N LEU A 38 6.79 -18.33 7.34
CA LEU A 38 7.10 -17.20 8.23
C LEU A 38 6.15 -16.02 7.99
N ILE A 39 5.86 -15.67 6.75
CA ILE A 39 4.90 -14.60 6.42
C ILE A 39 3.49 -14.97 6.94
N ARG A 40 3.07 -16.23 6.76
CA ARG A 40 1.77 -16.75 7.21
C ARG A 40 1.60 -16.70 8.73
N SER A 41 2.67 -16.88 9.50
CA SER A 41 2.61 -16.84 10.97
C SER A 41 2.49 -15.43 11.54
N GLN A 42 2.77 -14.39 10.74
CA GLN A 42 2.68 -13.00 11.18
C GLN A 42 1.25 -12.47 11.13
N PRO A 43 0.86 -11.57 12.08
CA PRO A 43 -0.51 -11.08 12.20
C PRO A 43 -0.91 -10.09 11.10
N SER A 44 0.06 -9.39 10.49
CA SER A 44 -0.17 -8.36 9.48
C SER A 44 0.60 -8.67 8.21
N GLN A 45 -0.11 -8.67 7.08
CA GLN A 45 0.42 -9.02 5.77
C GLN A 45 -0.01 -7.95 4.76
N TYR A 46 0.81 -7.75 3.73
CA TYR A 46 0.53 -6.86 2.61
C TYR A 46 1.01 -7.50 1.31
N ILE A 47 0.49 -6.99 0.20
CA ILE A 47 0.96 -7.32 -1.14
C ILE A 47 1.25 -6.05 -1.94
N VAL A 48 2.07 -6.19 -2.97
CA VAL A 48 2.15 -5.22 -4.06
C VAL A 48 1.65 -5.88 -5.33
N ALA A 49 0.50 -5.42 -5.82
CA ALA A 49 -0.15 -5.98 -7.01
C ALA A 49 -0.36 -4.92 -8.09
N SER A 50 -0.29 -5.34 -9.36
CA SER A 50 -0.61 -4.50 -10.51
C SER A 50 -2.08 -4.61 -10.88
N LEU A 51 -2.76 -3.47 -10.97
CA LEU A 51 -4.13 -3.35 -11.45
C LEU A 51 -4.24 -2.19 -12.44
N ALA A 52 -4.87 -2.43 -13.59
CA ALA A 52 -5.04 -1.43 -14.65
C ALA A 52 -3.71 -0.71 -15.03
N GLY A 53 -2.59 -1.47 -15.07
CA GLY A 53 -1.27 -0.97 -15.45
C GLY A 53 -0.52 -0.17 -14.36
N ARG A 54 -0.99 -0.19 -13.11
CA ARG A 54 -0.33 0.51 -11.98
C ARG A 54 -0.17 -0.43 -10.79
N LYS A 55 0.93 -0.29 -10.05
CA LYS A 55 1.20 -1.05 -8.81
C LYS A 55 0.56 -0.37 -7.61
N TYR A 56 -0.05 -1.16 -6.74
CA TYR A 56 -0.64 -0.71 -5.48
C TYR A 56 -0.13 -1.56 -4.32
N LEU A 57 0.14 -0.91 -3.19
CA LEU A 57 0.36 -1.57 -1.91
C LEU A 57 -1.02 -1.80 -1.28
N LEU A 58 -1.33 -3.07 -1.00
CA LEU A 58 -2.65 -3.50 -0.55
C LEU A 58 -2.52 -4.34 0.71
N ALA A 59 -3.32 -4.00 1.71
CA ALA A 59 -3.57 -4.81 2.89
C ALA A 59 -4.94 -5.50 2.77
N PRO A 60 -5.16 -6.62 3.48
CA PRO A 60 -6.47 -7.23 3.53
C PRO A 60 -7.48 -6.25 4.11
N ARG A 61 -8.70 -6.22 3.54
CA ARG A 61 -9.77 -5.28 3.91
C ARG A 61 -9.47 -3.82 3.54
N ASP A 62 -8.63 -3.56 2.55
CA ASP A 62 -8.50 -2.22 1.98
C ASP A 62 -9.61 -1.89 0.99
N LEU A 63 -9.91 -0.59 0.83
CA LEU A 63 -10.82 -0.09 -0.21
C LEU A 63 -10.00 0.65 -1.27
N LEU A 64 -9.77 -0.02 -2.40
CA LEU A 64 -8.96 0.49 -3.50
C LEU A 64 -9.84 1.18 -4.54
N THR A 65 -9.44 2.36 -5.01
CA THR A 65 -10.10 3.05 -6.13
C THR A 65 -9.21 2.96 -7.36
N VAL A 66 -9.69 2.29 -8.40
CA VAL A 66 -8.96 2.07 -9.67
C VAL A 66 -9.65 2.79 -10.83
N PRO A 67 -8.92 3.06 -11.94
CA PRO A 67 -9.54 3.46 -13.19
C PRO A 67 -10.68 2.52 -13.58
N HIS A 68 -11.71 3.05 -14.23
CA HIS A 68 -12.91 2.29 -14.55
C HIS A 68 -12.61 1.01 -15.35
N LEU A 69 -13.04 -0.12 -14.79
CA LEU A 69 -13.04 -1.43 -15.44
C LEU A 69 -14.37 -1.62 -16.15
N LYS A 70 -14.35 -1.84 -17.47
CA LYS A 70 -15.57 -1.92 -18.30
C LYS A 70 -16.29 -3.26 -18.21
N ASP A 71 -15.54 -4.34 -18.03
CA ASP A 71 -16.03 -5.71 -18.20
C ASP A 71 -16.46 -6.36 -16.88
N VAL A 72 -16.65 -5.56 -15.83
CA VAL A 72 -16.91 -6.03 -14.47
C VAL A 72 -18.16 -5.37 -13.92
N ARG A 73 -19.01 -6.15 -13.24
CA ARG A 73 -20.23 -5.69 -12.56
C ARG A 73 -20.00 -5.55 -11.07
N VAL A 74 -20.87 -4.78 -10.42
CA VAL A 74 -20.88 -4.68 -8.95
C VAL A 74 -21.22 -6.04 -8.35
N GLY A 75 -20.43 -6.48 -7.37
CA GLY A 75 -20.54 -7.79 -6.74
C GLY A 75 -19.60 -8.86 -7.32
N ASP A 76 -19.01 -8.63 -8.48
CA ASP A 76 -18.07 -9.58 -9.08
C ASP A 76 -16.79 -9.69 -8.23
N VAL A 77 -16.22 -10.89 -8.24
CA VAL A 77 -14.96 -11.21 -7.53
C VAL A 77 -13.85 -11.35 -8.56
N LEU A 78 -12.83 -10.51 -8.44
CA LEU A 78 -11.67 -10.46 -9.32
C LEU A 78 -10.47 -11.12 -8.63
N ALA A 79 -9.89 -12.14 -9.26
CA ALA A 79 -8.61 -12.68 -8.82
C ALA A 79 -7.46 -11.76 -9.28
N LEU A 80 -6.59 -11.35 -8.34
CA LEU A 80 -5.40 -10.57 -8.66
C LEU A 80 -4.35 -11.48 -9.32
N GLN A 81 -4.09 -11.25 -10.61
CA GLN A 81 -3.14 -12.06 -11.38
C GLN A 81 -1.69 -11.63 -11.14
N ASP A 82 -1.43 -10.32 -11.18
CA ASP A 82 -0.09 -9.76 -11.16
C ASP A 82 0.32 -9.32 -9.75
N ILE A 83 0.76 -10.26 -8.91
CA ILE A 83 1.30 -9.99 -7.58
C ILE A 83 2.83 -9.99 -7.64
N HIS A 84 3.46 -8.86 -7.35
CA HIS A 84 4.92 -8.69 -7.42
C HIS A 84 5.63 -8.94 -6.09
N GLU A 85 4.97 -8.61 -4.99
CA GLU A 85 5.55 -8.70 -3.65
C GLU A 85 4.48 -9.16 -2.67
N VAL A 86 4.86 -10.02 -1.74
CA VAL A 86 4.09 -10.32 -0.53
C VAL A 86 5.00 -10.15 0.65
N GLY A 87 4.53 -9.45 1.67
CA GLY A 87 5.32 -9.23 2.86
C GLY A 87 4.49 -9.11 4.11
N SER A 88 5.21 -9.09 5.21
CA SER A 88 4.74 -8.85 6.55
C SER A 88 5.70 -7.85 7.20
N ARG A 89 5.70 -7.73 8.53
CA ARG A 89 6.53 -6.74 9.22
C ARG A 89 8.03 -7.04 9.06
N ASP A 90 8.41 -8.29 9.20
CA ASP A 90 9.83 -8.69 9.27
C ASP A 90 10.31 -9.43 8.02
N TYR A 91 9.39 -9.92 7.19
CA TYR A 91 9.69 -10.77 6.03
C TYR A 91 9.02 -10.23 4.77
N THR A 92 9.77 -10.19 3.67
CA THR A 92 9.26 -9.77 2.37
C THR A 92 9.77 -10.74 1.31
N LEU A 93 8.85 -11.23 0.48
CA LEU A 93 9.13 -12.04 -0.69
C LEU A 93 8.78 -11.26 -1.94
N ARG A 94 9.76 -11.09 -2.82
CA ARG A 94 9.59 -10.46 -4.14
C ARG A 94 9.63 -11.53 -5.22
N GLY A 95 8.76 -11.37 -6.21
CA GLY A 95 8.78 -12.20 -7.41
C GLY A 95 9.72 -11.65 -8.47
N ASP A 96 10.20 -12.54 -9.34
CA ASP A 96 11.01 -12.22 -10.51
C ASP A 96 10.30 -12.75 -11.77
N PRO A 97 9.43 -11.98 -12.46
CA PRO A 97 8.91 -10.64 -12.18
C PRO A 97 7.57 -10.60 -11.39
N VAL A 98 6.86 -11.73 -11.31
CA VAL A 98 5.56 -11.90 -10.65
C VAL A 98 5.60 -13.20 -9.85
N ILE A 99 4.94 -13.25 -8.69
CA ILE A 99 4.80 -14.45 -7.87
C ILE A 99 3.73 -15.34 -8.50
N SER A 100 3.98 -16.64 -8.61
CA SER A 100 3.05 -17.57 -9.23
C SER A 100 1.68 -17.58 -8.52
N PRO A 101 0.55 -17.54 -9.24
CA PRO A 101 -0.79 -17.52 -8.65
C PRO A 101 -1.12 -18.80 -7.87
N SER A 102 -0.35 -19.88 -8.09
CA SER A 102 -0.42 -21.12 -7.32
C SER A 102 0.13 -21.00 -5.90
N ARG A 103 0.88 -19.95 -5.55
CA ARG A 103 1.48 -19.76 -4.22
C ARG A 103 0.77 -18.70 -3.39
N VAL A 104 0.20 -17.71 -4.07
CA VAL A 104 -0.49 -16.58 -3.44
C VAL A 104 -1.73 -16.29 -4.24
N LYS A 105 -2.89 -16.34 -3.58
CA LYS A 105 -4.17 -16.00 -4.16
C LYS A 105 -4.79 -14.86 -3.36
N VAL A 106 -5.20 -13.82 -4.07
CA VAL A 106 -5.91 -12.68 -3.48
C VAL A 106 -7.08 -12.33 -4.37
N GLU A 107 -8.25 -12.23 -3.76
CA GLU A 107 -9.49 -11.87 -4.42
C GLU A 107 -9.88 -10.45 -4.05
N ALA A 108 -10.46 -9.71 -5.00
CA ALA A 108 -10.96 -8.36 -4.81
C ALA A 108 -12.41 -8.27 -5.29
N THR A 109 -13.32 -7.86 -4.41
CA THR A 109 -14.74 -7.73 -4.73
C THR A 109 -15.04 -6.33 -5.25
N VAL A 110 -15.83 -6.22 -6.32
CA VAL A 110 -16.27 -4.93 -6.85
C VAL A 110 -17.41 -4.37 -6.00
N VAL A 111 -17.14 -3.24 -5.35
CA VAL A 111 -18.11 -2.60 -4.44
C VAL A 111 -19.03 -1.65 -5.19
N GLU A 112 -18.47 -0.78 -6.02
CA GLU A 112 -19.25 0.22 -6.75
C GLU A 112 -18.48 0.76 -7.97
N HIS A 113 -19.24 1.27 -8.94
CA HIS A 113 -18.72 2.16 -9.98
C HIS A 113 -19.10 3.60 -9.63
N THR A 114 -18.09 4.40 -9.31
CA THR A 114 -18.28 5.79 -8.90
C THR A 114 -17.74 6.75 -9.95
N LYS A 115 -18.11 8.03 -9.86
CA LYS A 115 -17.54 9.08 -10.69
C LYS A 115 -16.80 10.04 -9.78
N GLY A 116 -15.59 10.43 -10.19
CA GLY A 116 -14.81 11.42 -9.47
C GLY A 116 -15.46 12.80 -9.47
N LYS A 117 -14.78 13.72 -8.79
CA LYS A 117 -15.10 15.15 -8.86
C LYS A 117 -15.08 15.62 -10.32
N MET A 118 -15.98 16.54 -10.65
CA MET A 118 -15.96 17.17 -11.97
C MET A 118 -14.71 18.04 -12.10
N GLU A 119 -13.84 17.70 -13.03
CA GLU A 119 -12.67 18.49 -13.38
C GLU A 119 -13.06 19.48 -14.49
N VAL A 120 -12.73 20.75 -14.29
CA VAL A 120 -13.05 21.82 -15.23
C VAL A 120 -11.75 22.44 -15.71
N VAL A 121 -11.42 22.22 -16.98
CA VAL A 121 -10.23 22.76 -17.63
C VAL A 121 -10.64 23.93 -18.53
N PHE A 122 -10.22 25.14 -18.17
CA PHE A 122 -10.43 26.32 -18.98
C PHE A 122 -9.23 26.59 -19.89
N LYS A 123 -9.46 26.60 -21.20
CA LYS A 123 -8.45 26.91 -22.23
C LYS A 123 -8.72 28.29 -22.79
N LYS A 124 -7.71 29.17 -22.81
CA LYS A 124 -7.80 30.53 -23.37
C LYS A 124 -6.55 30.87 -24.16
N LYS A 125 -6.71 31.53 -25.31
CA LYS A 125 -5.60 32.14 -26.05
C LYS A 125 -5.71 33.66 -26.03
N ARG A 126 -4.60 34.34 -25.76
CA ARG A 126 -4.53 35.81 -25.64
C ARG A 126 -4.82 36.47 -26.99
N ARG A 127 -5.65 37.52 -27.01
CA ARG A 127 -5.99 38.34 -28.21
C ARG A 127 -6.48 37.53 -29.42
N LYS A 128 -7.03 36.33 -29.22
CA LYS A 128 -7.58 35.48 -30.29
C LYS A 128 -9.07 35.18 -30.12
N GLY A 129 -9.73 35.75 -29.11
CA GLY A 129 -11.13 35.44 -28.77
C GLY A 129 -11.36 34.00 -28.27
N TYR A 130 -10.42 33.08 -28.48
CA TYR A 130 -10.52 31.68 -28.11
C TYR A 130 -10.59 31.49 -26.59
N GLN A 131 -11.73 30.97 -26.13
CA GLN A 131 -12.01 30.54 -24.78
C GLN A 131 -12.85 29.26 -24.85
N LYS A 132 -12.45 28.21 -24.13
CA LYS A 132 -13.15 26.92 -24.10
C LYS A 132 -13.08 26.34 -22.69
N THR A 133 -14.24 26.04 -22.11
CA THR A 133 -14.34 25.31 -20.85
C THR A 133 -14.64 23.84 -21.14
N ILE A 134 -13.74 22.95 -20.73
CA ILE A 134 -13.90 21.50 -20.87
C ILE A 134 -14.25 20.94 -19.49
N LYS A 135 -15.34 20.17 -19.41
CA LYS A 135 -15.76 19.49 -18.18
C LYS A 135 -15.51 18.00 -18.35
N ASN A 136 -14.67 17.44 -17.50
CA ASN A 136 -14.37 16.01 -17.48
C ASN A 136 -14.91 15.41 -16.18
N LYS A 137 -15.62 14.30 -16.28
CA LYS A 137 -16.10 13.55 -15.11
C LYS A 137 -15.66 12.09 -15.25
N HIS A 138 -14.50 11.78 -14.68
CA HIS A 138 -13.85 10.48 -14.83
C HIS A 138 -14.58 9.40 -14.02
N PRO A 139 -14.89 8.24 -14.62
CA PRO A 139 -15.41 7.08 -13.89
C PRO A 139 -14.27 6.30 -13.20
N TYR A 140 -14.60 5.69 -12.08
CA TYR A 140 -13.71 4.84 -11.28
C TYR A 140 -14.48 3.60 -10.80
N THR A 141 -13.73 2.55 -10.49
CA THR A 141 -14.27 1.35 -9.85
C THR A 141 -13.65 1.23 -8.46
N ARG A 142 -14.47 0.95 -7.44
CA ARG A 142 -13.98 0.69 -6.09
C ARG A 142 -13.99 -0.79 -5.81
N LEU A 143 -12.86 -1.27 -5.32
CA LEU A 143 -12.60 -2.67 -5.03
C LEU A 143 -12.36 -2.84 -3.53
N ARG A 144 -12.93 -3.89 -2.95
CA ARG A 144 -12.63 -4.34 -1.60
C ARG A 144 -11.62 -5.48 -1.69
N ILE A 145 -10.45 -5.31 -1.09
CA ILE A 145 -9.43 -6.34 -1.08
C ILE A 145 -9.80 -7.40 -0.04
N GLY A 146 -9.82 -8.66 -0.48
CA GLY A 146 -10.06 -9.82 0.35
C GLY A 146 -8.86 -10.20 1.21
N SER A 147 -8.92 -11.41 1.76
CA SER A 147 -7.81 -12.00 2.51
C SER A 147 -6.68 -12.43 1.58
N ILE A 148 -5.46 -12.49 2.11
CA ILE A 148 -4.31 -13.05 1.39
C ILE A 148 -4.27 -14.54 1.69
N GLU A 149 -4.46 -15.38 0.67
CA GLU A 149 -4.44 -16.83 0.81
C GLU A 149 -3.12 -17.40 0.29
N PHE A 150 -2.56 -18.33 1.06
CA PHE A 150 -1.37 -19.11 0.71
C PHE A 150 -1.80 -20.57 0.53
N PRO A 151 -2.27 -20.97 -0.66
CA PRO A 151 -2.57 -22.38 -0.93
C PRO A 151 -1.30 -23.21 -0.70
N GLU A 152 -1.46 -24.32 0.02
CA GLU A 152 -0.37 -25.29 0.20
C GLU A 152 -0.09 -25.99 -1.13
N PRO A 153 1.19 -26.23 -1.47
CA PRO A 153 1.58 -26.87 -2.72
C PRO A 153 1.14 -28.34 -2.81
#